data_AF-A0A377B2L9-F1
#
_entry.id   AF-A0A377B2L9-F1
#
_cell.length_a   1.000
_cell.length_b   1.000
_cell.length_c   1.000
_cell.angle_alpha   90.00
_cell.angle_beta   90.00
_cell.angle_gamma   90.00
#
_symmetry.space_group_name_H-M   'P 1'
#
loop_
_entity.id
_entity.type
_entity.pdbx_description
1 polymer ?
#
loop_
_entity_poly.entity_id
_entity_poly.type
_entity_poly.pdbx_seq_one_letter_code
_entity_poly.pdbx_strand_id
1 'polypeptide(L)' 'MRRHQRYDAEQIVRDSGRAAGDEPLFGPVLNIKVFDYQLDIPDVQAQTHTLATGPVNDLELALFPDVHGDLSI' A
#
# COMPACT_ATOMS: atom_id res chain seq x y z
N MET A 1 0.93 -10.50 -12.75
CA MET A 1 1.69 -10.73 -11.52
C MET A 1 3.18 -10.56 -11.81
N ARG A 2 3.93 -9.85 -10.97
CA ARG A 2 5.38 -9.66 -11.15
C ARG A 2 6.14 -10.90 -10.69
N ARG A 3 7.21 -11.27 -11.39
CA ARG A 3 7.89 -12.58 -11.28
C ARG A 3 8.38 -12.95 -9.87
N HIS A 4 8.74 -11.98 -9.04
CA HIS A 4 9.36 -12.21 -7.72
C HIS A 4 8.64 -11.51 -6.55
N GLN A 5 7.39 -11.07 -6.75
CA GLN A 5 6.65 -10.28 -5.76
C GLN A 5 6.30 -11.01 -4.44
N ARG A 6 6.54 -12.32 -4.37
CA ARG A 6 6.23 -13.16 -3.20
C ARG A 6 7.39 -13.30 -2.22
N TYR A 7 8.54 -12.69 -2.53
CA TYR A 7 9.70 -12.73 -1.67
C TYR A 7 9.69 -11.51 -0.75
N ASP A 8 9.58 -11.75 0.54
CA ASP A 8 9.31 -10.72 1.55
C ASP A 8 10.47 -9.71 1.66
N ALA A 9 10.11 -8.44 1.85
CA ALA A 9 11.07 -7.36 2.04
C ALA A 9 11.98 -7.62 3.25
N GLU A 10 11.42 -8.13 4.34
CA GLU A 10 12.12 -8.51 5.57
C GLU A 10 13.09 -9.68 5.33
N GLN A 11 12.78 -10.56 4.37
CA GLN A 11 13.70 -11.62 3.97
C GLN A 11 14.86 -11.05 3.11
N ILE A 12 14.60 -10.08 2.23
CA ILE A 12 15.66 -9.36 1.49
C ILE A 12 16.66 -8.72 2.47
N VAL A 13 16.17 -8.03 3.51
CA VAL A 13 17.06 -7.40 4.52
C VAL A 13 17.93 -8.46 5.22
N ARG A 14 17.33 -9.58 5.63
CA ARG A 14 18.05 -10.68 6.30
C ARG A 14 19.12 -11.30 5.42
N ASP A 15 18.76 -11.64 4.18
CA ASP A 15 19.67 -12.32 3.26
C ASP A 15 20.76 -11.38 2.71
N SER A 16 20.54 -10.06 2.76
CA SER A 16 21.55 -9.04 2.42
C SER A 16 22.63 -8.82 3.49
N GLY A 17 22.52 -9.46 4.66
CA GLY A 17 23.43 -9.24 5.79
C GLY A 17 23.24 -7.91 6.51
N ARG A 18 22.21 -7.13 6.15
CA ARG A 18 21.89 -5.80 6.72
C ARG A 18 20.93 -5.88 7.91
N ALA A 19 20.55 -7.07 8.38
CA ALA A 19 19.58 -7.26 9.45
C ALA A 19 19.92 -6.58 10.79
N ALA A 20 21.18 -6.19 11.00
CA ALA A 20 21.63 -5.47 12.19
C ALA A 20 21.89 -3.97 11.97
N GLY A 21 21.63 -3.44 10.76
CA GLY A 21 21.83 -2.02 10.44
C GLY A 21 20.54 -1.22 10.54
N ASP A 22 20.64 0.05 10.96
CA ASP A 22 19.53 1.00 11.05
C ASP A 22 19.08 1.55 9.67
N GLU A 23 19.72 1.10 8.58
CA GLU A 23 19.44 1.65 7.26
C GLU A 23 18.20 0.96 6.63
N PRO A 24 17.14 1.72 6.30
CA PRO A 24 15.92 1.13 5.79
C PRO A 24 16.12 0.55 4.38
N LEU A 25 15.33 -0.49 4.06
CA LEU A 25 15.33 -1.10 2.72
C LEU A 25 14.73 -0.16 1.65
N PHE A 26 13.77 0.66 2.06
CA PHE A 26 13.07 1.62 1.22
C PHE A 26 12.92 2.95 1.97
N GLY A 27 12.95 4.08 1.25
CA GLY A 27 12.55 5.39 1.77
C GLY A 27 11.10 5.68 1.38
N PRO A 28 10.82 6.59 0.42
CA PRO A 28 9.47 6.84 -0.04
C PRO A 28 8.82 5.64 -0.74
N VAL A 29 7.52 5.44 -0.50
CA VAL A 29 6.72 4.35 -1.09
C VAL A 29 5.52 4.92 -1.83
N LEU A 30 5.28 4.40 -3.05
CA LEU A 30 4.03 4.59 -3.78
C LEU A 30 3.17 3.33 -3.64
N ASN A 31 2.04 3.45 -2.93
CA ASN A 31 1.12 2.35 -2.66
C ASN A 31 -0.10 2.44 -3.59
N ILE A 32 -0.14 1.59 -4.62
CA ILE A 32 -1.23 1.57 -5.60
C ILE A 32 -2.28 0.54 -5.16
N LYS A 33 -3.42 1.02 -4.64
CA LYS A 33 -4.51 0.18 -4.12
C LYS A 33 -5.66 0.10 -5.10
N VAL A 34 -5.48 -0.68 -6.17
CA VAL A 34 -6.48 -0.91 -7.24
C VAL A 34 -7.54 -1.94 -6.85
N PHE A 35 -8.06 -1.86 -5.62
CA PHE A 35 -9.17 -2.69 -5.17
C PHE A 35 -10.47 -1.88 -5.26
N ASP A 36 -11.57 -2.57 -5.57
CA ASP A 36 -12.89 -1.96 -5.46
C ASP A 36 -13.24 -1.81 -3.98
N TYR A 37 -13.22 -0.56 -3.51
CA TYR A 37 -13.59 -0.20 -2.14
C TYR A 37 -15.05 0.30 -2.05
N GLN A 38 -15.82 0.20 -3.13
CA GLN A 38 -17.23 0.55 -3.09
C GLN A 38 -18.02 -0.53 -2.35
N LEU A 39 -18.69 -0.09 -1.30
CA LEU A 39 -19.62 -0.93 -0.57
C LEU A 39 -20.97 -0.86 -1.28
N ASP A 40 -21.33 -1.94 -1.95
CA ASP A 40 -22.64 -2.08 -2.60
C ASP A 40 -23.68 -2.55 -1.57
N ILE A 41 -24.51 -1.63 -1.10
CA ILE A 41 -25.68 -1.90 -0.27
C ILE A 41 -26.91 -1.44 -1.04
N PRO A 42 -27.91 -2.31 -1.25
CA PRO A 42 -29.14 -1.94 -1.95
C PRO A 42 -29.76 -0.67 -1.38
N ASP A 43 -30.06 0.28 -2.27
CA ASP A 43 -30.70 1.56 -1.98
C ASP A 43 -29.93 2.49 -1.01
N VAL A 44 -28.65 2.24 -0.76
CA VAL A 44 -27.80 3.07 0.12
C VAL A 44 -26.61 3.65 -0.65
N GLN A 45 -26.46 4.96 -0.58
CA GLN A 45 -25.24 5.64 -1.04
C GLN A 45 -24.18 5.56 0.07
N ALA A 46 -23.08 4.85 -0.19
CA ALA A 46 -21.98 4.66 0.75
C ALA A 46 -20.68 5.27 0.22
N GLN A 47 -19.87 5.83 1.13
CA GLN A 47 -18.53 6.32 0.84
C GLN A 47 -17.54 5.73 1.84
N THR A 48 -16.48 5.11 1.32
CA THR A 48 -15.39 4.55 2.14
C THR A 48 -14.32 5.59 2.35
N HIS A 49 -14.00 5.89 3.61
CA HIS A 49 -12.89 6.77 3.97
C HIS A 49 -11.80 5.97 4.70
N THR A 50 -10.61 5.87 4.10
CA THR A 50 -9.44 5.25 4.74
C THR A 50 -8.93 6.16 5.85
N LEU A 51 -8.92 5.66 7.09
CA LEU A 51 -8.44 6.44 8.24
C LEU A 51 -6.93 6.27 8.50
N ALA A 52 -6.37 5.10 8.19
CA ALA A 52 -4.95 4.79 8.32
C ALA A 52 -4.55 3.59 7.46
N THR A 53 -3.33 3.61 6.90
CA THR A 53 -2.74 2.50 6.11
C THR A 53 -1.77 1.63 6.92
N GLY A 54 -1.47 2.02 8.15
CA GLY A 54 -0.45 1.39 9.00
C GLY A 54 0.71 2.36 9.31
N PRO A 55 1.75 1.90 10.02
CA PRO A 55 2.94 2.70 10.24
C PRO A 55 3.71 2.94 8.94
N VAL A 56 4.19 4.16 8.74
CA VAL A 56 5.03 4.57 7.61
C VAL A 56 6.42 4.90 8.16
N ASN A 57 7.47 4.31 7.56
CA ASN A 57 8.85 4.51 8.01
C ASN A 57 9.42 5.88 7.59
N ASP A 58 9.04 6.38 6.41
CA ASP A 58 9.53 7.64 5.84
C ASP A 58 8.37 8.43 5.22
N LEU A 59 7.97 8.10 4.00
CA LEU A 59 6.87 8.74 3.27
C LEU A 59 6.05 7.71 2.49
N GLU A 60 4.72 7.79 2.57
CA GLU A 60 3.80 7.01 1.73
C GLU A 60 2.93 7.95 0.91
N LEU A 61 2.91 7.73 -0.41
CA LEU A 61 1.89 8.25 -1.31
C LEU A 61 0.97 7.10 -1.66
N ALA A 62 -0.30 7.17 -1.27
CA ALA A 62 -1.28 6.12 -1.55
C ALA A 62 -2.22 6.58 -2.67
N LEU A 63 -2.44 5.70 -3.65
CA LEU A 63 -3.38 5.94 -4.75
C LEU A 63 -4.61 5.07 -4.56
N PHE A 64 -5.79 5.70 -4.56
CA PHE A 64 -7.08 5.04 -4.42
C PHE A 64 -7.98 5.34 -5.64
N PRO A 65 -8.72 4.34 -6.14
CA PRO A 65 -9.82 4.62 -7.06
C PRO A 65 -10.92 5.40 -6.33
N ASP A 66 -11.48 6.41 -6.99
CA ASP A 66 -12.61 7.17 -6.50
C ASP A 66 -13.96 6.49 -6.85
N VAL A 67 -15.07 7.16 -6.52
CA VAL A 67 -16.42 6.63 -6.78
C VAL A 67 -16.79 6.52 -8.28
N HIS A 68 -16.04 7.18 -9.15
CA HIS A 68 -16.21 7.17 -10.61
C HIS A 68 -15.19 6.27 -11.31
N GLY A 69 -14.23 5.70 -10.57
CA GLY A 69 -13.14 4.88 -11.09
C GLY A 69 -11.91 5.70 -11.51
N ASP A 70 -11.88 7.00 -11.21
CA ASP A 70 -10.69 7.85 -11.39
C ASP A 70 -9.69 7.63 -10.25
N LEU A 71 -8.44 8.08 -10.42
CA LEU A 71 -7.39 7.92 -9.41
C LEU A 71 -7.23 9.21 -8.59
N SER A 72 -7.25 9.06 -7.27
CA SER A 72 -6.96 10.12 -6.30
C SER A 72 -5.72 9.78 -5.47
N ILE A 73 -4.94 10.82 -5.11
CA ILE A 73 -3.80 10.76 -4.18
C ILE A 73 -4.30 11.18 -2.79
#